data_AF-A0A5J6Q693-F1
#
_entry.id   AF-A0A5J6Q693-F1
#
_cell.length_a   1.000
_cell.length_b   1.000
_cell.length_c   1.000
_cell.angle_alpha   90.00
_cell.angle_beta   90.00
_cell.angle_gamma   90.00
#
_symmetry.space_group_name_H-M   'P 1'
#
loop_
_entity.id
_entity.type
_entity.pdbx_description
1 polymer ?
#
loop_
_entity_poly.entity_id
_entity_poly.type
_entity_poly.pdbx_seq_one_letter_code
_entity_poly.pdbx_strand_id
1 'polypeptide(L)'
;MNENIKTQGPAVPEEQLIDVYRSNQDQASPWLVISDQVMGGVSTAALRKDQRQNSNCSCLVGRTSLDNNGGFVQMRLNIEPSCLRPDYRGVFIELYGSAHDYNLHVKTNQLTRPWQSYRCTLAVQPQWTRFIVPYEQLNAHRTDTELQCAAIRSVAVVAIGQAFDVDVCVRRFGFFI
;
A
#
# COMPACT_ATOMS: atom_id res chain seq x y z
N MET A 1 -2.38 -12.03 24.09
CA MET A 1 -3.13 -12.69 23.01
C MET A 1 -2.25 -12.61 21.79
N ASN A 2 -1.73 -13.74 21.30
CA ASN A 2 -0.95 -13.74 20.07
C ASN A 2 -1.93 -13.47 18.93
N GLU A 3 -1.89 -12.28 18.34
CA GLU A 3 -2.59 -12.02 17.10
C GLU A 3 -2.03 -12.99 16.05
N ASN A 4 -2.85 -13.93 15.59
CA ASN A 4 -2.50 -14.82 14.49
C ASN A 4 -2.47 -14.00 13.20
N ILE A 5 -1.32 -13.42 12.89
CA ILE A 5 -1.08 -12.76 11.61
C ILE A 5 -0.85 -13.83 10.54
N LYS A 6 -1.59 -13.74 9.43
CA LYS A 6 -1.34 -14.56 8.25
C LYS A 6 -0.18 -13.94 7.47
N THR A 7 0.73 -14.74 6.92
CA THR A 7 1.79 -14.23 6.03
C THR A 7 1.58 -14.75 4.61
N GLN A 8 1.73 -13.88 3.62
CA GLN A 8 1.81 -14.21 2.20
C GLN A 8 3.14 -13.71 1.64
N GLY A 9 3.85 -14.57 0.89
CA GLY A 9 5.20 -14.32 0.43
C GLY A 9 6.25 -15.16 1.18
N PRO A 10 7.55 -14.92 0.96
CA PRO A 10 8.60 -15.68 1.61
C PRO A 10 8.60 -15.47 3.12
N ALA A 11 9.07 -16.48 3.85
CA ALA A 11 9.22 -16.39 5.30
C ALA A 11 10.41 -15.46 5.62
N VAL A 12 10.10 -14.35 6.30
CA VAL A 12 11.09 -13.36 6.76
C VAL A 12 10.95 -13.23 8.27
N PRO A 13 12.02 -13.47 9.05
CA PRO A 13 12.04 -13.25 10.49
C PRO A 13 11.65 -11.83 10.89
N GLU A 14 11.03 -11.68 12.06
CA GLU A 14 10.53 -10.39 12.54
C GLU A 14 11.65 -9.35 12.71
N GLU A 15 12.84 -9.79 13.12
CA GLU A 15 14.06 -8.98 13.27
C GLU A 15 14.62 -8.44 11.96
N GLN A 16 14.21 -9.03 10.82
CA GLN A 16 14.59 -8.57 9.49
C GLN A 16 13.57 -7.58 8.90
N LEU A 17 12.49 -7.27 9.63
CA LEU A 17 11.48 -6.28 9.22
C LEU A 17 11.82 -4.90 9.79
N ILE A 18 12.10 -3.96 8.89
CA ILE A 18 12.46 -2.59 9.24
C ILE A 18 11.29 -1.65 8.98
N ASP A 19 10.68 -1.15 10.05
CA ASP A 19 9.48 -0.33 9.99
C ASP A 19 9.76 1.07 9.46
N VAL A 20 8.96 1.48 8.48
CA VAL A 20 8.85 2.88 8.05
C VAL A 20 7.59 3.51 8.62
N TYR A 21 6.53 2.71 8.76
CA TYR A 21 5.27 3.11 9.34
C TYR A 21 4.74 2.02 10.26
N ARG A 22 4.33 2.42 11.46
CA ARG A 22 3.54 1.62 12.39
C ARG A 22 2.43 2.50 12.94
N SER A 23 1.19 2.05 12.81
CA SER A 23 0.02 2.82 13.25
C SER A 23 0.05 2.98 14.77
N ASN A 24 -0.03 4.22 15.22
CA ASN A 24 -0.18 4.57 16.62
C ASN A 24 -1.46 5.40 16.80
N GLN A 25 -2.28 5.11 17.82
CA GLN A 25 -3.52 5.84 18.10
C GLN A 25 -3.28 7.34 18.33
N ASP A 26 -2.15 7.69 18.94
CA ASP A 26 -1.83 9.07 19.34
C ASP A 26 -1.17 9.91 18.24
N GLN A 27 -0.94 9.31 17.06
CA GLN A 27 -0.30 9.99 15.94
C GLN A 27 -1.22 10.03 14.72
N ALA A 28 -1.25 11.20 14.09
CA ALA A 28 -1.91 11.37 12.80
C ALA A 28 -1.31 10.41 11.77
N SER A 29 -2.16 9.92 10.87
CA SER A 29 -1.71 9.05 9.79
C SER A 29 -0.90 9.85 8.77
N PRO A 30 0.34 9.45 8.42
CA PRO A 30 1.12 10.10 7.36
C PRO A 30 0.64 9.72 5.94
N TRP A 31 -0.31 8.79 5.84
CA TRP A 31 -0.90 8.38 4.56
C TRP A 31 -1.75 9.51 3.96
N LEU A 32 -1.66 9.68 2.65
CA LEU A 32 -2.38 10.70 1.89
C LEU A 32 -3.43 10.04 0.98
N VAL A 33 -4.65 10.55 0.98
CA VAL A 33 -5.72 10.06 0.10
C VAL A 33 -5.62 10.73 -1.26
N ILE A 34 -5.75 9.94 -2.32
CA ILE A 34 -5.87 10.43 -3.69
C ILE A 34 -6.98 9.62 -4.37
N SER A 35 -7.89 10.30 -5.05
CA SER A 35 -8.96 9.69 -5.85
C SER A 35 -8.87 10.11 -7.31
N ASP A 36 -9.65 9.44 -8.16
CA ASP A 36 -9.84 9.80 -9.57
C ASP A 36 -10.50 11.16 -9.81
N GLN A 37 -10.97 11.85 -8.77
CA GLN A 37 -11.52 13.21 -8.86
C GLN A 37 -10.53 14.21 -9.47
N VAL A 38 -9.22 13.94 -9.36
CA VAL A 38 -8.17 14.73 -10.01
C VAL A 38 -8.24 14.68 -11.55
N MET A 39 -8.93 13.68 -12.09
CA MET A 39 -9.19 13.51 -13.53
C MET A 39 -10.68 13.68 -13.90
N GLY A 40 -11.52 14.15 -12.96
CA GLY A 40 -12.98 14.30 -13.17
C GLY A 40 -13.82 13.08 -12.81
N GLY A 41 -13.21 12.02 -12.26
CA GLY A 41 -13.90 10.87 -11.69
C GLY A 41 -14.76 11.23 -10.48
N VAL A 42 -15.65 10.31 -10.09
CA VAL A 42 -16.59 10.51 -8.98
C VAL A 42 -16.40 9.51 -7.84
N SER A 43 -15.25 8.83 -7.80
CA SER A 43 -14.94 7.96 -6.67
C SER A 43 -14.74 8.78 -5.40
N THR A 44 -15.17 8.22 -4.27
CA THR A 44 -15.05 8.86 -2.95
C THR A 44 -14.07 8.07 -2.10
N ALA A 45 -13.27 8.78 -1.30
CA ALA A 45 -12.33 8.16 -0.38
C ALA A 45 -12.07 9.07 0.82
N ALA A 46 -11.87 8.43 1.96
CA ALA A 46 -11.45 9.07 3.20
C ALA A 46 -10.43 8.17 3.90
N LEU A 47 -9.52 8.80 4.62
CA LEU A 47 -8.60 8.11 5.53
C LEU A 47 -9.10 8.28 6.95
N ARG A 48 -9.22 7.18 7.67
CA ARG A 48 -9.66 7.17 9.06
C ARG A 48 -8.67 6.40 9.90
N LYS A 49 -8.45 6.85 11.14
CA LYS A 49 -7.83 6.01 12.16
C LYS A 49 -8.91 5.11 12.74
N ASP A 50 -8.60 3.84 12.91
CA ASP A 50 -9.54 2.86 13.43
C ASP A 50 -8.77 1.76 14.19
N GLN A 51 -9.51 0.83 14.79
CA GLN A 51 -8.98 -0.41 15.33
C GLN A 51 -9.64 -1.60 14.63
N ARG A 52 -8.83 -2.55 14.16
CA ARG A 52 -9.29 -3.83 13.61
C ARG A 52 -8.65 -4.96 14.40
N GLN A 53 -9.46 -5.83 14.98
CA GLN A 53 -9.00 -6.95 15.82
C GLN A 53 -8.02 -6.51 16.94
N ASN A 54 -8.32 -5.40 17.62
CA ASN A 54 -7.48 -4.79 18.68
C ASN A 54 -6.13 -4.19 18.21
N SER A 55 -5.91 -4.10 16.90
CA SER A 55 -4.75 -3.40 16.32
C SER A 55 -5.15 -2.03 15.79
N ASN A 56 -4.43 -0.99 16.22
CA ASN A 56 -4.54 0.35 15.64
C ASN A 56 -4.17 0.33 14.15
N CYS A 57 -4.92 1.02 13.31
CA CYS A 57 -4.67 1.07 11.87
C CYS A 57 -5.13 2.39 11.23
N SER A 58 -4.60 2.67 10.05
CA SER A 58 -5.11 3.69 9.14
C SER A 58 -5.89 3.01 8.03
N CYS A 59 -7.15 3.40 7.85
CA CYS A 59 -8.08 2.77 6.92
C CYS A 59 -8.46 3.72 5.80
N LEU A 60 -8.25 3.28 4.56
CA LEU A 60 -8.86 3.85 3.37
C LEU A 60 -10.27 3.30 3.25
N VAL A 61 -11.26 4.18 3.36
CA VAL A 61 -12.67 3.84 3.20
C VAL A 61 -13.30 4.68 2.10
N GLY A 62 -14.23 4.13 1.35
CA GLY A 62 -14.89 4.86 0.26
C GLY A 62 -15.55 3.95 -0.76
N ARG A 63 -15.64 4.43 -1.99
CA ARG A 63 -16.21 3.66 -3.10
C ARG A 63 -15.56 4.07 -4.41
N THR A 64 -15.16 3.10 -5.21
CA THR A 64 -14.76 3.33 -6.60
C THR A 64 -15.98 3.38 -7.53
N SER A 65 -15.99 4.31 -8.48
CA SER A 65 -16.94 4.37 -9.59
C SER A 65 -16.20 4.40 -10.92
N LEU A 66 -16.72 3.70 -11.92
CA LEU A 66 -16.18 3.73 -13.29
C LEU A 66 -16.72 4.92 -14.10
N ASP A 67 -17.64 5.71 -13.54
CA ASP A 67 -18.18 6.90 -14.18
C ASP A 67 -17.10 7.97 -14.40
N ASN A 68 -17.28 8.79 -15.43
CA ASN A 68 -16.34 9.84 -15.85
C ASN A 68 -14.90 9.36 -16.11
N ASN A 69 -14.75 8.14 -16.64
CA ASN A 69 -13.45 7.50 -16.86
C ASN A 69 -12.61 7.38 -15.56
N GLY A 70 -13.30 7.30 -14.42
CA GLY A 70 -12.70 7.10 -13.12
C GLY A 70 -12.32 5.64 -12.89
N GLY A 71 -12.43 5.23 -11.63
CA GLY A 71 -12.28 3.86 -11.20
C GLY A 71 -11.06 3.64 -10.32
N PHE A 72 -10.57 4.68 -9.62
CA PHE A 72 -9.54 4.45 -8.61
C PHE A 72 -9.62 5.35 -7.38
N VAL A 73 -9.19 4.79 -6.25
CA VAL A 73 -8.84 5.50 -5.03
C VAL A 73 -7.59 4.87 -4.43
N GLN A 74 -6.77 5.66 -3.73
CA GLN A 74 -5.57 5.17 -3.08
C GLN A 74 -5.26 5.91 -1.79
N MET A 75 -4.52 5.22 -0.91
CA MET A 75 -3.76 5.84 0.16
C MET A 75 -2.27 5.69 -0.15
N ARG A 76 -1.53 6.80 -0.10
CA ARG A 76 -0.11 6.87 -0.44
C ARG A 76 0.72 7.25 0.77
N LEU A 77 1.82 6.54 0.99
CA LEU A 77 2.87 6.90 1.95
C LEU A 77 4.09 7.40 1.18
N ASN A 78 4.60 8.58 1.53
CA ASN A 78 5.87 9.07 1.02
C ASN A 78 7.01 8.39 1.79
N ILE A 79 8.10 8.07 1.10
CA ILE A 79 9.27 7.42 1.67
C ILE A 79 10.42 8.40 1.65
N GLU A 80 10.92 8.73 2.84
CA GLU A 80 12.08 9.60 2.97
C GLU A 80 13.35 8.85 2.53
N PRO A 81 14.30 9.51 1.84
CA PRO A 81 15.55 8.88 1.41
C PRO A 81 16.34 8.24 2.55
N SER A 82 16.24 8.77 3.76
CA SER A 82 16.89 8.23 4.97
C SER A 82 16.35 6.87 5.41
N CYS A 83 15.15 6.48 4.95
CA CYS A 83 14.58 5.16 5.22
C CYS A 83 15.16 4.07 4.32
N LEU A 84 15.81 4.43 3.20
CA LEU A 84 16.26 3.50 2.17
C LEU A 84 17.66 2.97 2.46
N ARG A 85 17.85 1.68 2.23
CA ARG A 85 19.14 1.01 2.32
C ARG A 85 19.36 0.07 1.13
N PRO A 86 20.61 -0.14 0.70
CA PRO A 86 20.92 -0.97 -0.47
C PRO A 86 20.73 -2.47 -0.21
N ASP A 87 20.73 -2.91 1.06
CA ASP A 87 20.62 -4.32 1.44
C ASP A 87 19.17 -4.82 1.56
N TYR A 88 18.18 -3.94 1.43
CA TYR A 88 16.79 -4.37 1.39
C TYR A 88 16.49 -5.24 0.16
N ARG A 89 15.64 -6.24 0.37
CA ARG A 89 15.22 -7.23 -0.64
C ARG A 89 13.80 -7.03 -1.12
N GLY A 90 13.03 -6.19 -0.45
CA GLY A 90 11.66 -5.89 -0.80
C GLY A 90 10.96 -5.04 0.25
N VAL A 91 9.63 -4.99 0.14
CA VAL A 91 8.76 -4.31 1.10
C VAL A 91 7.85 -5.32 1.79
N PHE A 92 7.42 -4.97 3.00
CA PHE A 92 6.31 -5.64 3.63
C PHE A 92 5.20 -4.66 3.96
N ILE A 93 3.97 -5.15 3.95
CA ILE A 93 2.78 -4.39 4.35
C ILE A 93 1.78 -5.30 5.05
N GLU A 94 1.24 -4.83 6.17
CA GLU A 94 0.22 -5.54 6.92
C GLU A 94 -1.14 -4.91 6.66
N LEU A 95 -2.02 -5.66 5.98
CA LEU A 95 -3.33 -5.21 5.56
C LEU A 95 -4.46 -6.04 6.19
N TYR A 96 -5.58 -5.38 6.42
CA TYR A 96 -6.86 -5.96 6.80
C TYR A 96 -7.96 -5.22 6.05
N GLY A 97 -8.96 -5.91 5.52
CA GLY A 97 -10.07 -5.22 4.86
C GLY A 97 -11.13 -6.15 4.33
N SER A 98 -12.10 -5.59 3.62
CA SER A 98 -13.05 -6.39 2.86
C SER A 98 -12.32 -7.24 1.81
N ALA A 99 -12.83 -8.43 1.54
CA ALA A 99 -12.23 -9.36 0.60
C ALA A 99 -12.24 -8.76 -0.82
N HIS A 100 -11.09 -8.28 -1.28
CA HIS A 100 -10.91 -7.70 -2.61
C HIS A 100 -9.42 -7.64 -2.95
N ASP A 101 -9.12 -7.59 -4.25
CA ASP A 101 -7.78 -7.31 -4.73
C ASP A 101 -7.47 -5.81 -4.65
N TYR A 102 -6.32 -5.49 -4.08
CA TYR A 102 -5.76 -4.15 -4.05
C TYR A 102 -4.38 -4.17 -4.71
N ASN A 103 -4.00 -3.07 -5.35
CA ASN A 103 -2.68 -2.98 -5.98
C ASN A 103 -1.73 -2.20 -5.07
N LEU A 104 -0.59 -2.80 -4.75
CA LEU A 104 0.56 -2.11 -4.19
C LEU A 104 1.29 -1.41 -5.32
N HIS A 105 1.30 -0.08 -5.32
CA HIS A 105 2.06 0.72 -6.27
C HIS A 105 3.32 1.27 -5.59
N VAL A 106 4.47 1.04 -6.21
CA VAL A 106 5.76 1.63 -5.81
C VAL A 106 6.18 2.63 -6.89
N LYS A 107 6.65 3.80 -6.47
CA LYS A 107 7.26 4.79 -7.37
C LYS A 107 8.67 5.12 -6.93
N THR A 108 9.55 5.28 -7.93
CA THR A 108 10.90 5.79 -7.75
C THR A 108 11.04 7.20 -8.30
N ASN A 109 12.17 7.86 -8.04
CA ASN A 109 12.48 9.20 -8.53
C ASN A 109 12.54 9.30 -10.07
N GLN A 110 12.89 8.21 -10.77
CA GLN A 110 12.94 8.22 -12.24
C GLN A 110 11.54 8.23 -12.89
N LEU A 111 10.50 7.85 -12.15
CA LEU A 111 9.13 7.83 -12.66
C LEU A 111 8.51 9.24 -12.57
N THR A 112 8.57 9.95 -13.70
CA THR A 112 8.09 11.34 -13.83
C THR A 112 6.61 11.43 -14.19
N ARG A 113 6.00 10.36 -14.74
CA ARG A 113 4.59 10.38 -15.16
C ARG A 113 3.65 9.83 -14.07
N PRO A 114 2.43 10.40 -13.93
CA PRO A 114 1.49 9.97 -12.88
C PRO A 114 0.98 8.53 -13.07
N TRP A 115 0.88 8.03 -14.30
CA TRP A 115 0.41 6.67 -14.61
C TRP A 115 1.49 5.58 -14.49
N GLN A 116 2.76 5.97 -14.31
CA GLN A 116 3.88 5.05 -14.14
C GLN A 116 4.00 4.56 -12.69
N SER A 117 4.35 3.29 -12.54
CA SER A 117 4.54 2.64 -11.23
C SER A 117 5.11 1.23 -11.43
N TYR A 118 5.69 0.67 -10.37
CA TYR A 118 5.87 -0.77 -10.23
C TYR A 118 4.73 -1.34 -9.38
N ARG A 119 4.16 -2.49 -9.75
CA ARG A 119 2.91 -2.97 -9.16
C ARG A 119 2.96 -4.44 -8.74
N CYS A 120 2.28 -4.74 -7.64
CA CYS A 120 1.94 -6.09 -7.22
C CYS A 120 0.48 -6.11 -6.73
N THR A 121 -0.28 -7.15 -7.09
CA THR A 121 -1.67 -7.31 -6.64
C THR A 121 -1.68 -8.11 -5.33
N LEU A 122 -2.40 -7.59 -4.34
CA LEU A 122 -2.53 -8.16 -3.00
C LEU A 122 -3.99 -8.52 -2.76
N ALA A 123 -4.25 -9.81 -2.55
CA ALA A 123 -5.59 -10.33 -2.23
C ALA A 123 -5.89 -10.10 -0.74
N VAL A 124 -6.48 -8.95 -0.41
CA VAL A 124 -6.84 -8.58 0.96
C VAL A 124 -8.06 -9.40 1.40
N GLN A 125 -8.09 -9.73 2.69
CA GLN A 125 -9.12 -10.55 3.34
C GLN A 125 -9.49 -9.93 4.70
N PRO A 126 -10.64 -10.30 5.30
CA PRO A 126 -11.06 -9.83 6.62
C PRO A 126 -10.27 -10.51 7.77
N GLN A 127 -8.95 -10.56 7.62
CA GLN A 127 -7.98 -11.05 8.59
C GLN A 127 -6.65 -10.34 8.36
N TRP A 128 -5.91 -10.04 9.43
CA TRP A 128 -4.61 -9.40 9.31
C TRP A 128 -3.66 -10.28 8.51
N THR A 129 -3.20 -9.75 7.39
CA THR A 129 -2.27 -10.44 6.48
C THR A 129 -1.04 -9.57 6.26
N ARG A 130 0.14 -10.11 6.55
CA ARG A 130 1.43 -9.57 6.16
C ARG A 130 1.76 -10.05 4.75
N PHE A 131 1.83 -9.11 3.82
CA PHE A 131 2.32 -9.35 2.48
C PHE A 131 3.80 -9.02 2.46
N ILE A 132 4.64 -10.03 2.24
CA ILE A 132 6.07 -9.89 1.97
C ILE A 132 6.23 -9.85 0.44
N VAL A 133 6.64 -8.70 -0.09
CA VAL A 133 6.75 -8.44 -1.52
C VAL A 133 8.22 -8.19 -1.87
N PRO A 134 8.95 -9.23 -2.30
CA PRO A 134 10.27 -9.08 -2.92
C PRO A 134 10.21 -8.11 -4.11
N TYR A 135 11.30 -7.38 -4.34
CA TYR A 135 11.37 -6.43 -5.46
C TYR A 135 11.12 -7.09 -6.82
N GLU A 136 11.47 -8.35 -6.97
CA GLU A 136 11.28 -9.15 -8.18
C GLU A 136 9.80 -9.42 -8.49
N GLN A 137 8.90 -9.26 -7.51
CA GLN A 137 7.45 -9.38 -7.71
C GLN A 137 6.78 -8.05 -8.13
N LEU A 138 7.53 -6.95 -8.14
CA LEU A 138 7.04 -5.64 -8.56
C LEU A 138 7.18 -5.47 -10.08
N ASN A 139 6.06 -5.60 -10.78
CA ASN A 139 6.03 -5.52 -12.23
C ASN A 139 6.01 -4.06 -12.71
N ALA A 140 6.88 -3.72 -13.67
CA ALA A 140 6.85 -2.42 -14.31
C ALA A 140 5.52 -2.20 -15.05
N HIS A 141 4.90 -1.03 -14.84
CA HIS A 141 3.66 -0.66 -15.50
C HIS A 141 3.80 0.69 -16.21
N ARG A 142 3.62 0.66 -17.54
CA ARG A 142 3.75 1.82 -18.45
C ARG A 142 5.13 2.51 -18.38
N THR A 143 6.15 1.73 -18.11
CA THR A 143 7.56 2.14 -18.07
C THR A 143 8.44 0.96 -18.46
N ASP A 144 9.56 1.25 -19.12
CA ASP A 144 10.58 0.27 -19.51
C ASP A 144 11.79 0.30 -18.56
N THR A 145 11.74 1.13 -17.53
CA THR A 145 12.84 1.27 -16.57
C THR A 145 12.76 0.18 -15.51
N GLU A 146 13.91 -0.29 -15.05
CA GLU A 146 14.01 -1.22 -13.92
C GLU A 146 13.83 -0.50 -12.58
N LEU A 147 13.33 -1.23 -11.58
CA LEU A 147 13.13 -0.71 -10.23
C LEU A 147 14.48 -0.36 -9.59
N GLN A 148 14.69 0.93 -9.36
CA GLN A 148 15.79 1.41 -8.53
C GLN A 148 15.36 1.45 -7.05
N CYS A 149 15.65 0.38 -6.31
CA CYS A 149 15.20 0.20 -4.93
C CYS A 149 15.67 1.32 -3.98
N ALA A 150 16.89 1.80 -4.16
CA ALA A 150 17.46 2.93 -3.40
C ALA A 150 16.87 4.30 -3.77
N ALA A 151 15.94 4.37 -4.72
CA ALA A 151 15.29 5.60 -5.17
C ALA A 151 13.77 5.57 -5.00
N ILE A 152 13.23 4.64 -4.20
CA ILE A 152 11.79 4.56 -3.87
C ILE A 152 11.38 5.84 -3.13
N ARG A 153 10.41 6.56 -3.67
CA ARG A 153 9.91 7.82 -3.10
C ARG A 153 8.50 7.73 -2.52
N SER A 154 7.72 6.74 -2.93
CA SER A 154 6.39 6.53 -2.40
C SER A 154 5.90 5.10 -2.63
N VAL A 155 5.07 4.64 -1.72
CA VAL A 155 4.24 3.44 -1.87
C VAL A 155 2.76 3.81 -1.76
N ALA A 156 1.88 3.05 -2.39
CA ALA A 156 0.44 3.26 -2.27
C ALA A 156 -0.32 1.94 -2.31
N VAL A 157 -1.41 1.87 -1.55
CA VAL A 157 -2.44 0.83 -1.69
C VAL A 157 -3.56 1.42 -2.54
N VAL A 158 -3.87 0.75 -3.65
CA VAL A 158 -4.73 1.30 -4.70
C VAL A 158 -5.89 0.33 -4.97
N ALA A 159 -7.11 0.81 -4.78
CA ALA A 159 -8.32 0.21 -5.32
C ALA A 159 -8.49 0.74 -6.75
N ILE A 160 -8.49 -0.11 -7.76
CA ILE A 160 -8.54 0.32 -9.17
C ILE A 160 -9.21 -0.71 -10.09
N GLY A 161 -9.89 -0.21 -11.14
CA GLY A 161 -10.32 -1.01 -12.30
C GLY A 161 -11.68 -1.68 -12.16
N GLN A 162 -12.31 -1.58 -11.00
CA GLN A 162 -13.64 -2.11 -10.72
C GLN A 162 -14.39 -1.14 -9.78
N ALA A 163 -15.72 -1.14 -9.84
CA ALA A 163 -16.57 -0.41 -8.91
C ALA A 163 -16.93 -1.28 -7.70
N PHE A 164 -16.49 -0.88 -6.51
CA PHE A 164 -16.74 -1.59 -5.25
C PHE A 164 -16.60 -0.66 -4.04
N ASP A 165 -17.12 -1.10 -2.91
CA ASP A 165 -16.92 -0.43 -1.63
C ASP A 165 -15.52 -0.73 -1.09
N VAL A 166 -14.75 0.33 -0.89
CA VAL A 166 -13.36 0.26 -0.43
C VAL A 166 -13.36 0.28 1.09
N ASP A 167 -12.77 -0.76 1.68
CA ASP A 167 -12.38 -0.81 3.10
C ASP A 167 -11.08 -1.62 3.18
N VAL A 168 -9.97 -0.91 3.32
CA VAL A 168 -8.65 -1.49 3.54
C VAL A 168 -7.87 -0.68 4.55
N CYS A 169 -7.34 -1.37 5.54
CA CYS A 169 -6.59 -0.83 6.66
C CYS A 169 -5.15 -1.31 6.59
N VAL A 170 -4.22 -0.39 6.87
CA VAL A 170 -2.80 -0.67 7.07
C VAL A 170 -2.44 -0.38 8.53
N ARG A 171 -1.75 -1.32 9.17
CA ARG A 171 -1.20 -1.09 10.52
C ARG A 171 0.32 -0.99 10.55
N ARG A 172 0.99 -1.56 9.55
CA ARG A 172 2.44 -1.59 9.48
C ARG A 172 2.92 -1.66 8.03
N PHE A 173 3.99 -0.93 7.73
CA PHE A 173 4.66 -0.94 6.44
C PHE A 173 6.16 -0.73 6.65
N GLY A 174 6.97 -1.37 5.82
CA GLY A 174 8.41 -1.17 5.84
C GLY A 174 9.14 -1.99 4.80
N PHE A 175 10.44 -2.18 5.05
CA PHE A 175 11.33 -2.96 4.20
C PHE A 175 11.78 -4.22 4.92
N PHE A 176 12.33 -5.17 4.17
CA PHE A 176 13.01 -6.32 4.76
C PHE A 176 14.37 -6.56 4.11
N ILE A 177 15.30 -7.12 4.89
CA ILE A 177 16.63 -7.57 4.48
C ILE A 177 16.64 -9.07 4.18
#